data_AF-I3IQT9-F1
#
_entry.id   AF-I3IQT9-F1
#
_cell.length_a   1.000
_cell.length_b   1.000
_cell.length_c   1.000
_cell.angle_alpha   90.00
_cell.angle_beta   90.00
_cell.angle_gamma   90.00
#
_symmetry.space_group_name_H-M   'P 1'
#
loop_
_entity.id
_entity.type
_entity.pdbx_description
1 polymer ?
#
loop_
_entity_poly.entity_id
_entity_poly.type
_entity_poly.pdbx_seq_one_letter_code
_entity_poly.pdbx_strand_id
1 'polypeptide(L)'
;MTKIRSWEVSDALWERVKPLIPVVPKRNPEKGYKRKVGGGRKPMEARKVFEGIVYVLRTGCQWKALPKERFGSASSIHAYFLQ
;
A
#
# COMPACT_ATOMS: atom_id res chain seq x y z
N MET A 1 12.79 -7.64 -23.17
CA MET A 1 11.95 -7.10 -22.08
C MET A 1 11.68 -8.23 -21.10
N THR A 2 11.96 -8.04 -19.81
CA THR A 2 11.72 -9.06 -18.77
C THR A 2 10.23 -9.32 -18.66
N LYS A 3 9.81 -10.59 -18.68
CA LYS A 3 8.39 -10.97 -18.60
C LYS A 3 7.90 -10.80 -17.16
N ILE A 4 7.09 -9.77 -16.94
CA ILE A 4 6.48 -9.47 -15.64
C ILE A 4 5.16 -10.25 -15.52
N ARG A 5 4.85 -10.77 -14.34
CA ARG A 5 3.58 -11.47 -14.12
C ARG A 5 2.42 -10.47 -14.19
N SER A 6 1.25 -10.93 -14.61
CA SER A 6 0.12 -10.01 -14.84
C SER A 6 -0.39 -9.29 -13.59
N TRP A 7 -0.02 -9.75 -12.39
CA TRP A 7 -0.38 -9.17 -11.10
C TRP A 7 0.76 -8.39 -10.42
N GLU A 8 1.89 -8.21 -11.11
CA GLU A 8 3.03 -7.46 -10.59
C GLU A 8 3.05 -6.04 -11.14
N VAL A 9 3.34 -5.08 -10.27
CA VAL A 9 3.46 -3.67 -10.65
C VAL A 9 4.90 -3.39 -11.05
N SER A 10 5.11 -3.12 -12.33
CA SER A 10 6.41 -2.68 -12.83
C SER A 10 6.72 -1.26 -12.37
N ASP A 11 8.00 -0.88 -12.35
CA ASP A 11 8.39 0.49 -12.02
C ASP A 11 7.77 1.50 -12.99
N ALA A 12 7.72 1.17 -14.29
CA ALA A 12 7.10 2.02 -15.30
C ALA A 12 5.59 2.23 -15.05
N LEU A 13 4.87 1.21 -14.59
CA LEU A 13 3.47 1.35 -14.19
C LEU A 13 3.36 2.19 -12.92
N TRP A 14 4.20 1.90 -11.93
CA TRP A 14 4.22 2.63 -10.67
C TRP A 14 4.43 4.13 -10.87
N GLU A 15 5.39 4.54 -11.69
CA GLU A 15 5.65 5.97 -11.95
C GLU A 15 4.46 6.69 -12.59
N ARG A 16 3.61 5.98 -13.35
CA ARG A 16 2.37 6.56 -13.90
C ARG A 16 1.26 6.68 -12.84
N VAL A 17 1.18 5.73 -11.92
CA VAL A 17 0.12 5.66 -10.90
C VAL A 17 0.43 6.53 -9.69
N LYS A 18 1.69 6.58 -9.26
CA LYS A 18 2.16 7.33 -8.09
C LYS A 18 1.60 8.76 -7.99
N PRO A 19 1.59 9.60 -9.05
CA PRO A 19 1.04 10.96 -8.96
C PRO A 19 -0.48 11.01 -8.79
N LEU A 20 -1.20 9.91 -9.07
CA LEU A 20 -2.65 9.82 -8.93
C LEU A 20 -3.08 9.42 -7.52
N ILE A 21 -2.14 8.93 -6.70
CA ILE A 21 -2.44 8.52 -5.33
C ILE A 21 -2.52 9.77 -4.45
N PRO A 22 -3.62 9.96 -3.69
CA PRO A 22 -3.76 11.09 -2.79
C PRO A 22 -2.59 11.19 -1.81
N VAL A 23 -1.96 12.36 -1.75
CA VAL A 23 -0.87 12.61 -0.82
C VAL A 23 -1.48 12.87 0.55
N VAL A 24 -1.33 11.91 1.48
CA VAL A 24 -1.74 12.11 2.87
C VAL A 24 -0.88 13.23 3.47
N PRO A 25 -1.48 14.25 4.11
CA PRO A 25 -0.74 15.35 4.72
C PRO A 25 0.34 14.82 5.66
N LYS A 26 1.59 15.19 5.41
CA LYS A 26 2.68 14.87 6.34
C LYS A 26 2.50 15.66 7.62
N ARG A 27 2.89 15.05 8.75
CA ARG A 27 2.98 15.75 10.03
C ARG A 27 3.88 16.98 9.87
N ASN A 28 3.49 18.12 10.46
CA ASN A 28 4.28 19.34 10.41
C ASN A 28 5.64 19.09 11.11
N PRO A 29 6.77 19.17 10.40
CA PRO A 29 8.08 18.88 10.98
C PRO A 29 8.46 19.81 12.15
N GLU A 30 7.89 21.02 12.21
CA GLU A 30 8.15 22.01 13.27
C GLU A 30 7.41 21.69 14.58
N LYS A 31 6.43 20.78 14.55
CA LYS A 31 5.72 20.34 15.76
C LYS A 31 6.39 19.12 16.38
N GLY A 32 6.80 19.25 17.65
CA GLY A 32 7.25 18.14 18.48
C GLY A 32 6.11 17.18 18.78
N TYR A 33 6.02 16.07 18.06
CA TYR A 33 4.99 15.07 18.30
C TYR A 33 5.47 13.96 19.22
N LYS A 34 5.09 14.02 20.49
CA LYS A 34 5.29 12.90 21.43
C LYS A 34 4.25 11.81 21.14
N ARG A 35 4.66 10.65 20.63
CA ARG A 35 3.76 9.49 20.56
C ARG A 35 3.51 9.02 21.99
N LYS A 36 2.23 8.91 22.40
CA LYS A 36 1.88 8.15 23.62
C LYS A 36 2.37 6.70 23.44
N VAL A 37 2.62 6.00 24.54
CA VAL A 37 2.78 4.54 24.49
C VAL A 37 1.49 3.96 23.88
N GLY A 38 1.62 3.20 22.78
CA GLY A 38 0.48 2.80 21.93
C GLY A 38 0.10 3.78 20.81
N GLY A 39 0.86 4.86 20.60
CA GLY A 39 0.66 5.82 19.53
C GLY A 39 0.76 5.14 18.17
N GLY A 40 -0.32 5.24 17.39
CA GLY A 40 -0.64 4.42 16.22
C GLY A 40 0.51 4.08 15.26
N ARG A 41 0.35 2.92 14.60
CA ARG A 41 1.32 2.37 13.65
C ARG A 41 1.58 3.35 12.51
N LYS A 42 2.82 3.41 12.02
CA LYS A 42 3.14 4.19 10.82
C LYS A 42 2.25 3.71 9.65
N PRO A 43 1.78 4.62 8.78
CA PRO A 43 1.07 4.26 7.55
C PRO A 43 1.89 3.28 6.70
N MET A 44 1.20 2.49 5.88
CA MET A 44 1.85 1.57 4.94
C MET A 44 2.37 2.36 3.74
N GLU A 45 3.49 1.90 3.16
CA GLU A 45 4.01 2.42 1.89
C GLU A 45 2.94 2.35 0.79
N ALA A 46 2.67 3.47 0.12
CA ALA A 46 1.61 3.56 -0.89
C ALA A 46 1.78 2.55 -2.04
N ARG A 47 3.03 2.32 -2.47
CA ARG A 47 3.36 1.31 -3.48
C ARG A 47 2.94 -0.09 -3.05
N LYS A 48 3.23 -0.42 -1.80
CA LYS A 48 2.95 -1.74 -1.24
C LYS A 48 1.45 -2.00 -1.12
N VAL A 49 0.68 -0.97 -0.74
CA VAL A 49 -0.79 -1.00 -0.75
C VAL A 49 -1.30 -1.23 -2.17
N PHE A 50 -0.84 -0.44 -3.14
CA PHE A 50 -1.26 -0.54 -4.52
C PHE A 50 -0.94 -1.91 -5.13
N GLU A 51 0.27 -2.42 -4.93
CA GLU A 51 0.68 -3.78 -5.35
C GLU A 51 -0.21 -4.87 -4.76
N GLY A 52 -0.58 -4.75 -3.48
CA GLY A 52 -1.50 -5.68 -2.82
C GLY A 52 -2.91 -5.65 -3.43
N ILE A 53 -3.43 -4.45 -3.71
CA ILE A 53 -4.75 -4.28 -4.35
C ILE A 53 -4.73 -4.91 -5.76
N VAL A 54 -3.72 -4.59 -6.58
CA VAL A 54 -3.58 -5.16 -7.93
C VAL A 54 -3.48 -6.68 -7.88
N TYR A 55 -2.75 -7.23 -6.90
CA TYR A 55 -2.66 -8.68 -6.72
C TYR A 55 -4.02 -9.32 -6.48
N VAL A 56 -4.82 -8.78 -5.54
CA VAL A 56 -6.16 -9.27 -5.24
C VAL A 56 -7.05 -9.17 -6.47
N LEU A 57 -7.10 -8.01 -7.12
CA LEU A 57 -7.97 -7.78 -8.28
C LEU A 57 -7.59 -8.65 -9.48
N ARG A 58 -6.30 -8.97 -9.66
CA ARG A 58 -5.85 -9.77 -10.80
C ARG A 58 -5.96 -11.27 -10.56
N THR A 59 -5.77 -11.73 -9.33
CA THR A 59 -5.83 -13.17 -8.98
C THR A 59 -7.23 -13.60 -8.55
N GLY A 60 -8.09 -12.67 -8.12
CA GLY A 60 -9.41 -12.96 -7.57
C GLY A 60 -9.37 -13.61 -6.18
N CYS A 61 -8.22 -13.63 -5.51
CA CYS A 61 -8.11 -14.22 -4.18
C CYS A 61 -8.88 -13.38 -3.13
N GLN A 62 -9.28 -14.02 -2.04
CA GLN A 62 -9.89 -13.29 -0.92
C GLN A 62 -8.85 -12.37 -0.26
N TRP A 63 -9.27 -11.22 0.26
CA TRP A 63 -8.37 -10.28 0.93
C TRP A 63 -7.52 -10.93 2.03
N LYS A 64 -8.11 -11.82 2.84
CA LYS A 64 -7.38 -12.54 3.91
C LYS A 64 -6.40 -13.60 3.40
N ALA A 65 -6.47 -13.98 2.13
CA ALA A 65 -5.54 -14.88 1.47
C ALA A 65 -4.34 -14.15 0.82
N LEU A 66 -4.28 -12.82 0.95
CA LEU A 66 -3.16 -12.03 0.45
C LEU A 66 -1.85 -12.42 1.18
N PRO A 67 -0.76 -12.76 0.46
CA PRO A 67 0.50 -13.17 1.08
C PRO A 67 1.08 -12.11 2.02
N LYS A 68 1.08 -12.42 3.32
CA LYS A 68 1.47 -11.49 4.38
C LYS A 68 2.95 -11.14 4.33
N GLU A 69 3.78 -12.07 3.90
CA GLU A 69 5.24 -11.94 3.80
C GLU A 69 5.59 -10.85 2.78
N ARG A 70 4.85 -10.80 1.66
CA ARG A 70 5.05 -9.81 0.60
C ARG A 70 4.36 -8.49 0.91
N PHE A 71 3.07 -8.51 1.23
CA PHE A 71 2.23 -7.29 1.26
C PHE A 71 1.97 -6.77 2.68
N GLY A 72 2.17 -7.58 3.71
CA GLY A 72 1.89 -7.22 5.09
C GLY A 72 0.42 -7.42 5.47
N SER A 73 -0.16 -6.46 6.20
CA SER A 73 -1.51 -6.59 6.74
C SER A 73 -2.57 -6.47 5.65
N ALA A 74 -3.22 -7.59 5.32
CA ALA A 74 -4.37 -7.65 4.42
C ALA A 74 -5.50 -6.69 4.84
N SER A 75 -5.84 -6.65 6.13
CA SER A 75 -6.88 -5.75 6.64
C SER A 75 -6.53 -4.28 6.43
N SER A 76 -5.26 -3.92 6.55
CA SER A 76 -4.82 -2.54 6.28
C SER A 76 -4.95 -2.20 4.81
N ILE A 77 -4.55 -3.10 3.91
CA ILE A 77 -4.66 -2.90 2.46
C ILE A 77 -6.12 -2.78 2.04
N HIS A 78 -6.99 -3.66 2.55
CA HIS A 78 -8.42 -3.58 2.27
C HIS A 78 -9.02 -2.26 2.81
N ALA A 79 -8.58 -1.78 3.97
CA ALA A 79 -9.02 -0.47 4.48
C ALA A 79 -8.61 0.69 3.56
N TYR A 80 -7.43 0.65 2.94
CA TYR A 80 -7.05 1.65 1.91
C TYR A 80 -7.89 1.53 0.64
N PHE A 81 -8.30 0.33 0.25
CA PHE A 81 -9.14 0.12 -0.93
C PHE A 81 -10.55 0.69 -0.77
N LEU A 82 -11.06 0.74 0.47
CA LEU A 82 -12.40 1.23 0.80
C LEU A 82 -12.48 2.75 1.04
N GLN A 83 -11.34 3.46 1.06
CA GLN A 83 -11.27 4.91 1.24
C GLN A 83 -11.46 5.64 -0.08
#